data_AF-A0A5S5B0Q9-F1
#
_entry.id   AF-A0A5S5B0Q9-F1
#
_cell.length_a   1.000
_cell.length_b   1.000
_cell.length_c   1.000
_cell.angle_alpha   90.00
_cell.angle_beta   90.00
_cell.angle_gamma   90.00
#
_symmetry.space_group_name_H-M   'P 1'
#
loop_
_entity.id
_entity.type
_entity.pdbx_description
1 polymer ?
#
loop_
_entity_poly.entity_id
_entity_poly.type
_entity_poly.pdbx_seq_one_letter_code
_entity_poly.pdbx_strand_id
1 'polypeptide(L)'
;MKVESVSPVAAAVEAERAKSELKKVCKQFEAIFLRYLLKEMRETVPNSGFLGHGLAFDIARSMHDDALAEELSRNNGIGIAEQLYRQLSRYV
;
A
#
# COMPACT_ATOMS: atom_id res chain seq x y z
N MET A 1 -15.29 -43.23 -17.34
CA MET A 1 -14.41 -42.50 -16.40
C MET A 1 -15.01 -41.13 -16.21
N LYS A 2 -15.49 -40.80 -14.99
CA LYS A 2 -16.30 -39.61 -14.70
C LYS A 2 -15.45 -38.35 -14.87
N VAL A 3 -15.90 -37.46 -15.76
CA VAL A 3 -15.40 -36.09 -15.85
C VAL A 3 -15.96 -35.36 -14.62
N GLU A 4 -15.14 -35.19 -13.60
CA GLU A 4 -15.46 -34.31 -12.47
C GLU A 4 -15.41 -32.88 -12.99
N SER A 5 -16.59 -32.35 -13.31
CA SER A 5 -16.82 -30.96 -13.63
C SER A 5 -16.41 -30.10 -12.43
N VAL A 6 -15.31 -29.36 -12.54
CA VAL A 6 -15.05 -28.23 -11.65
C VAL A 6 -16.26 -27.30 -11.79
N SER A 7 -17.08 -27.25 -10.75
CA SER A 7 -18.32 -26.48 -10.77
C SER A 7 -18.01 -25.00 -11.04
N PRO A 8 -18.74 -24.32 -11.93
CA PRO A 8 -18.50 -22.91 -12.28
C PRO A 8 -18.52 -21.97 -11.06
N VAL A 9 -19.15 -22.40 -9.95
CA VAL A 9 -19.17 -21.67 -8.69
C VAL A 9 -17.79 -21.64 -8.00
N ALA A 10 -17.01 -22.73 -8.07
CA ALA A 10 -15.70 -22.80 -7.42
C ALA A 10 -14.68 -21.85 -8.07
N ALA A 11 -14.65 -21.80 -9.41
CA ALA A 11 -13.78 -20.90 -10.16
C ALA A 11 -14.11 -19.42 -9.92
N ALA A 12 -15.40 -19.08 -9.81
CA ALA A 12 -15.83 -17.70 -9.51
C ALA A 12 -15.41 -17.24 -8.11
N VAL A 13 -15.48 -18.13 -7.11
CA VAL A 13 -15.05 -17.84 -5.73
C VAL A 13 -13.54 -17.60 -5.66
N GLU A 14 -12.76 -18.36 -6.42
CA GLU A 14 -11.30 -18.23 -6.47
C GLU A 14 -10.85 -16.93 -7.15
N ALA A 15 -11.48 -16.57 -8.27
CA ALA A 15 -11.24 -15.30 -8.95
C ALA A 15 -11.55 -14.10 -8.04
N GLU A 16 -12.63 -14.16 -7.26
CA GLU A 16 -13.01 -13.06 -6.39
C GLU A 16 -12.11 -12.93 -5.15
N ARG A 17 -11.60 -14.05 -4.64
CA ARG A 17 -10.55 -14.06 -3.64
C ARG A 17 -9.26 -13.42 -4.19
N ALA A 18 -8.86 -13.78 -5.41
CA ALA A 18 -7.66 -13.25 -6.04
C ALA A 18 -7.74 -11.73 -6.26
N LYS A 19 -8.90 -11.22 -6.70
CA LYS A 19 -9.14 -9.77 -6.80
C LYS A 19 -9.11 -9.06 -5.45
N SER A 20 -9.69 -9.66 -4.41
CA SER A 20 -9.65 -9.10 -3.05
C SER A 20 -8.22 -8.97 -2.53
N GLU A 21 -7.41 -10.02 -2.68
CA GLU A 21 -6.00 -9.99 -2.29
C GLU A 21 -5.19 -8.99 -3.14
N LEU A 22 -5.44 -8.93 -4.45
CA LEU A 22 -4.82 -7.93 -5.32
C LEU A 22 -5.10 -6.50 -4.84
N LYS A 23 -6.36 -6.20 -4.49
CA LYS A 23 -6.74 -4.88 -3.95
C LYS A 23 -6.00 -4.56 -2.65
N LYS A 24 -5.85 -5.56 -1.76
CA LYS A 24 -5.10 -5.41 -0.51
C LYS A 24 -3.61 -5.12 -0.76
N VAL A 25 -2.98 -5.86 -1.66
CA VAL A 25 -1.56 -5.65 -2.04
C VAL A 25 -1.37 -4.28 -2.68
N CYS A 26 -2.28 -3.83 -3.54
CA CYS A 26 -2.21 -2.49 -4.13
C CYS A 26 -2.25 -1.38 -3.07
N LYS A 27 -3.09 -1.51 -2.04
CA LYS A 27 -3.12 -0.57 -0.90
C LYS A 27 -1.82 -0.59 -0.09
N GLN A 28 -1.28 -1.77 0.19
CA GLN A 28 0.01 -1.91 0.88
C GLN A 28 1.16 -1.27 0.10
N PHE A 29 1.15 -1.42 -1.23
CA PHE A 29 2.11 -0.74 -2.09
C PHE A 29 2.01 0.78 -1.99
N GLU A 30 0.79 1.34 -2.04
CA GLU A 30 0.58 2.78 -1.88
C GLU A 30 1.06 3.28 -0.51
N ALA A 31 0.88 2.50 0.57
CA ALA A 31 1.44 2.83 1.88
C ALA A 31 2.98 2.95 1.85
N ILE A 32 3.67 1.99 1.23
CA ILE A 32 5.13 2.02 1.09
C ILE A 32 5.56 3.25 0.28
N PHE A 33 4.86 3.52 -0.82
CA PHE A 33 5.13 4.68 -1.66
C PHE A 33 4.92 6.01 -0.92
N LEU A 34 3.83 6.13 -0.16
CA LEU A 34 3.53 7.32 0.65
C LEU A 34 4.59 7.54 1.72
N ARG A 35 5.07 6.50 2.39
CA ARG A 35 6.18 6.63 3.34
C ARG A 35 7.44 7.15 2.67
N TYR A 36 7.78 6.61 1.50
CA TYR A 36 8.92 7.11 0.73
C TYR A 36 8.73 8.58 0.33
N LEU A 37 7.56 8.93 -0.19
CA LEU A 37 7.23 10.29 -0.57
C LEU A 37 7.35 11.26 0.62
N LEU A 38 6.79 10.92 1.77
CA LEU A 38 6.87 11.73 3.00
C LEU A 38 8.32 11.95 3.43
N LYS A 39 9.15 10.91 3.32
CA LYS A 39 10.59 10.99 3.62
C LYS A 39 11.27 11.98 2.69
N GLU A 40 11.14 11.79 1.38
CA GLU A 40 11.77 12.66 0.38
C GLU A 40 11.30 14.12 0.51
N MET A 41 10.01 14.36 0.77
CA MET A 41 9.49 15.70 1.03
C MET A 41 10.18 16.37 2.23
N ARG A 42 10.47 15.64 3.30
CA ARG A 42 11.18 16.19 4.46
C ARG A 42 12.65 16.46 4.20
N GLU A 43 13.32 15.62 3.42
CA GLU A 43 14.71 15.86 3.02
C GLU A 43 14.86 17.18 2.24
N THR A 44 13.78 17.67 1.61
CA THR A 44 13.78 19.01 0.97
C THR A 44 13.73 20.18 1.95
N VAL A 45 13.36 19.96 3.22
CA VAL A 45 13.28 21.02 4.24
C VAL A 45 14.67 21.19 4.88
N PRO A 46 15.32 22.37 4.76
CA PRO A 46 16.61 22.60 5.37
C PRO A 46 16.56 22.40 6.88
N ASN A 47 17.54 21.69 7.42
CA ASN A 47 17.69 21.55 8.86
C ASN A 47 18.04 22.90 9.49
N SER A 48 17.05 23.59 10.07
CA SER A 48 17.24 24.86 10.75
C SER A 48 17.88 24.67 12.14
N GLY A 49 19.14 24.27 12.13
CA GLY A 49 20.25 24.90 12.87
C GLY A 49 20.23 25.15 14.39
N PHE A 50 19.28 24.66 15.20
CA PHE A 50 19.37 24.92 16.66
C PHE A 50 19.06 23.74 17.59
N LEU A 51 18.22 22.79 17.18
CA LEU A 51 17.98 21.54 17.89
C LEU A 51 18.37 20.40 16.96
N GLY A 52 19.50 19.74 17.22
CA GLY A 52 19.87 18.53 16.50
C GLY A 52 18.86 17.43 16.82
N HIS A 53 18.24 16.85 15.79
CA HIS A 53 17.40 15.67 15.97
C HIS A 53 18.30 14.51 16.39
N GLY A 54 18.09 13.96 17.59
CA GLY A 54 18.81 12.77 18.04
C GLY A 54 18.23 11.50 17.43
N LEU A 55 18.96 10.38 17.52
CA LEU A 55 18.52 9.06 17.02
C LEU A 55 17.08 8.70 17.46
N ALA A 56 16.73 8.98 18.71
CA ALA A 56 15.39 8.71 19.24
C ALA A 56 14.30 9.52 18.50
N PHE A 57 14.61 10.76 18.10
CA PHE A 57 13.70 11.59 17.33
C PHE A 57 13.48 10.97 15.94
N ASP A 58 14.55 10.56 15.26
CA ASP A 58 14.47 9.99 13.92
C ASP A 58 13.70 8.66 13.91
N ILE A 59 13.89 7.82 14.94
CA ILE A 59 13.11 6.59 15.12
C ILE A 59 11.63 6.92 15.32
N ALA A 60 11.30 7.83 16.24
CA ALA A 60 9.92 8.22 16.50
C ALA A 60 9.25 8.83 15.25
N ARG A 61 10.01 9.65 14.49
CA ARG A 61 9.57 10.23 13.22
C ARG A 61 9.29 9.14 12.18
N SER A 62 10.19 8.17 12.01
CA SER A 62 9.98 7.04 11.09
C SER A 62 8.73 6.25 11.45
N MET A 63 8.53 5.94 12.73
CA MET A 63 7.33 5.22 13.20
C MET A 63 6.05 6.02 12.95
N HIS A 64 6.10 7.34 13.14
CA HIS A 64 4.99 8.23 12.81
C HIS A 64 4.67 8.21 11.32
N ASP A 65 5.70 8.23 10.46
CA ASP A 65 5.52 8.18 9.01
C ASP A 65 4.94 6.86 8.52
N ASP A 66 5.37 5.74 9.12
CA ASP A 66 4.81 4.41 8.87
C ASP A 66 3.31 4.40 9.17
N ALA A 67 2.91 4.86 10.37
CA ALA A 67 1.51 4.90 10.79
C ALA A 67 0.67 5.85 9.91
N LEU A 68 1.21 7.03 9.59
CA LEU A 68 0.54 8.01 8.74
C LEU A 68 0.34 7.46 7.32
N ALA A 69 1.37 6.86 6.72
CA ALA A 69 1.29 6.31 5.37
C ALA A 69 0.29 5.15 5.28
N GLU A 70 0.23 4.30 6.30
CA GLU A 70 -0.75 3.22 6.37
C GLU A 70 -2.18 3.78 6.47
N GLU A 71 -2.43 4.77 7.32
CA GLU A 71 -3.75 5.38 7.47
C GLU A 71 -4.20 6.11 6.19
N LEU A 72 -3.28 6.84 5.54
CA LEU A 72 -3.55 7.49 4.26
C LEU A 72 -3.93 6.47 3.18
N SER A 73 -3.19 5.36 3.06
CA SER A 73 -3.50 4.30 2.08
C SER A 73 -4.87 3.62 2.29
N ARG A 74 -5.38 3.63 3.53
CA ARG A 74 -6.71 3.09 3.86
C ARG A 74 -7.83 4.05 3.44
N ASN A 75 -7.60 5.36 3.61
CA ASN A 75 -8.56 6.45 3.41
C ASN A 75 -8.41 7.14 2.04
N ASN A 76 -8.58 6.39 0.96
CA ASN A 76 -8.49 6.85 -0.45
C ASN A 76 -7.13 7.36 -0.93
N GLY A 77 -6.11 7.45 -0.06
CA GLY A 77 -4.71 7.66 -0.43
C GLY A 77 -4.51 8.79 -1.43
N ILE A 78 -3.65 8.54 -2.41
CA ILE A 78 -3.39 9.45 -3.54
C ILE A 78 -3.89 8.87 -4.87
N GLY A 79 -4.48 7.66 -4.83
CA GLY A 79 -5.12 7.00 -5.98
C GLY A 79 -4.23 6.03 -6.74
N ILE A 80 -3.00 5.77 -6.29
CA ILE A 80 -2.08 4.84 -6.95
C ILE A 80 -2.57 3.40 -6.79
N ALA A 81 -3.04 3.02 -5.60
CA ALA A 81 -3.56 1.67 -5.34
C ALA A 81 -4.71 1.33 -6.29
N GLU A 82 -5.59 2.29 -6.52
CA GLU A 82 -6.77 2.13 -7.37
C GLU A 82 -6.39 2.10 -8.86
N GLN A 83 -5.41 2.90 -9.30
CA GLN A 83 -4.88 2.81 -10.67
C GLN A 83 -4.20 1.46 -10.93
N LEU A 84 -3.37 0.98 -10.00
CA LEU A 84 -2.73 -0.33 -10.10
C LEU A 84 -3.75 -1.46 -10.12
N TYR A 85 -4.74 -1.42 -9.22
CA TYR A 85 -5.80 -2.42 -9.18
C TYR A 85 -6.56 -2.49 -10.51
N ARG A 86 -6.93 -1.35 -11.12
CA ARG A 86 -7.61 -1.31 -12.42
C ARG A 86 -6.79 -1.88 -13.57
N GLN A 87 -5.47 -1.80 -13.51
CA GLN A 87 -4.58 -2.37 -14.52
C GLN A 87 -4.36 -3.86 -14.31
N LEU A 88 -4.08 -4.26 -13.06
CA LEU A 88 -3.70 -5.63 -12.72
C LEU A 88 -4.88 -6.60 -12.64
N SER A 89 -6.07 -6.12 -12.25
CA SER A 89 -7.31 -6.95 -12.20
C SER A 89 -7.79 -7.44 -13.56
N ARG A 90 -7.16 -7.00 -14.65
CA ARG A 90 -7.40 -7.53 -16.00
C ARG A 90 -6.66 -8.84 -16.27
N TYR A 91 -5.66 -9.16 -15.45
CA TYR A 91 -4.76 -10.31 -15.60
C TYR A 91 -4.96 -11.37 -14.52
N VAL A 92 -5.88 -11.15 -13.58
CA VAL A 92 -6.21 -12.01 -12.44
C VAL A 92 -7.70 -12.32 -12.49
#